data_AF-A0A8H7EY20-F1
#
_entry.id   AF-A0A8H7EY20-F1
#
_cell.length_a   1.000
_cell.length_b   1.000
_cell.length_c   1.000
_cell.angle_alpha   90.00
_cell.angle_beta   90.00
_cell.angle_gamma   90.00
#
_symmetry.space_group_name_H-M   'P 1'
#
loop_
_entity.id
_entity.type
_entity.pdbx_description
1 polymer ?
#
loop_
_entity_poly.entity_id
_entity_poly.type
_entity_poly.pdbx_seq_one_letter_code
_entity_poly.pdbx_strand_id
1 'polypeptide(L)'
;MSSSSKLRVLGYNEAARILTNADVQRDSEDACRSFTKLLPDIMEKFESIAKLIHSIDMLSLTIPLRPRWDSLQRDFSELLWQLRMTAGNISGRLKVFCSTILPMVTASPGGGAMQALQNFMRISSDHANAIRALAEHAMRLNSVLASFHTEFSKFTVVQTRLAQTELMKLSSRIHELDLIMRELSTSNGRLSNPDPTHLVYTVLRVGASTGTRHTRSSFSHQKLALTGPVAHLRTLYDSFDKKRDEIAYTLYATQICFGKGDKFSTTQICLSKLVFDVVTHLESDLSLLLAIWARLLADSTDIYQWLKNPSKNRCPAVVADFKETGVSFYATLAMILDICVSGMDLGRFINT
;
A
#
# COMPACT_ATOMS: atom_id res chain seq x y z
N MET A 1 31.85 -9.87 -13.54
CA MET A 1 31.82 -10.82 -12.41
C MET A 1 30.50 -10.63 -11.67
N SER A 2 29.51 -11.48 -11.90
CA SER A 2 28.22 -11.41 -11.20
C SER A 2 28.36 -12.09 -9.84
N SER A 3 28.41 -11.29 -8.77
CA SER A 3 28.19 -11.83 -7.43
C SER A 3 26.74 -12.29 -7.35
N SER A 4 26.51 -13.60 -7.35
CA SER A 4 25.25 -14.20 -6.91
C SER A 4 25.00 -13.76 -5.47
N SER A 5 24.24 -12.68 -5.29
CA SER A 5 23.85 -12.22 -3.95
C SER A 5 22.78 -13.17 -3.44
N LYS A 6 23.18 -14.11 -2.57
CA LYS A 6 22.23 -15.00 -1.88
C LYS A 6 21.18 -14.16 -1.16
N LEU A 7 19.92 -14.55 -1.30
CA LEU A 7 18.79 -13.94 -0.60
C LEU A 7 18.98 -14.13 0.90
N ARG A 8 18.64 -13.11 1.70
CA ARG A 8 18.91 -13.09 3.14
C ARG A 8 17.67 -12.79 3.98
N VAL A 9 17.50 -13.52 5.08
CA VAL A 9 16.59 -13.18 6.19
C VAL A 9 17.33 -12.29 7.19
N LEU A 10 16.68 -11.24 7.65
CA LEU A 10 17.26 -10.21 8.53
C LEU A 10 16.98 -10.53 10.00
N GLY A 11 17.98 -10.27 10.84
CA GLY A 11 17.75 -10.11 12.28
C GLY A 11 17.12 -8.75 12.61
N TYR A 12 16.60 -8.59 13.83
CA TYR A 12 15.95 -7.34 14.27
C TYR A 12 16.89 -6.13 14.19
N ASN A 13 18.11 -6.25 14.71
CA ASN A 13 19.11 -5.17 14.67
C ASN A 13 19.48 -4.79 13.22
N GLU A 14 19.45 -5.75 12.29
CA GLU A 14 19.73 -5.49 10.88
C GLU A 14 18.57 -4.77 10.20
N ALA A 15 17.33 -5.17 10.51
CA ALA A 15 16.15 -4.46 10.08
C ALA A 15 16.12 -3.02 10.63
N ALA A 16 16.45 -2.86 11.91
CA ALA A 16 16.58 -1.55 12.55
C ALA A 16 17.63 -0.68 11.85
N ARG A 17 18.83 -1.22 11.59
CA ARG A 17 19.89 -0.51 10.86
C ARG A 17 19.50 -0.11 9.44
N ILE A 18 18.76 -0.95 8.72
CA ILE A 18 18.30 -0.63 7.36
C ILE A 18 17.24 0.47 7.40
N LEU A 19 16.23 0.35 8.27
CA LEU A 19 15.14 1.31 8.34
C LEU A 19 15.59 2.65 8.93
N THR A 20 16.60 2.66 9.79
CA THR A 20 17.19 3.90 10.32
C THR A 20 18.25 4.51 9.40
N ASN A 21 18.58 3.87 8.28
CA ASN A 21 19.53 4.40 7.31
C ASN A 21 18.95 5.64 6.62
N ALA A 22 19.74 6.72 6.56
CA ALA A 22 19.30 8.00 6.00
C ALA A 22 18.84 7.93 4.53
N ASP A 23 19.44 7.07 3.70
CA ASP A 23 19.02 6.91 2.31
C ASP A 23 17.68 6.18 2.20
N VAL A 24 17.48 5.12 3.00
CA VAL A 24 16.19 4.40 3.05
C VAL A 24 15.08 5.30 3.58
N GLN A 25 15.38 6.12 4.59
CA GLN A 25 14.45 7.12 5.12
C GLN A 25 14.06 8.11 4.03
N ARG A 26 15.04 8.73 3.36
CA ARG A 26 14.78 9.69 2.29
C ARG A 26 13.95 9.07 1.15
N ASP A 27 14.32 7.88 0.69
CA ASP A 27 13.56 7.14 -0.35
C ASP A 27 12.10 6.91 0.08
N SER A 28 11.86 6.60 1.36
CA SER A 28 10.52 6.40 1.92
C SER A 28 9.74 7.70 2.08
N GLU A 29 10.40 8.78 2.49
CA GLU A 29 9.80 10.12 2.58
C GLU A 29 9.40 10.62 1.20
N ASP A 30 10.27 10.47 0.20
CA ASP A 30 10.00 10.86 -1.18
C ASP A 30 8.87 10.01 -1.77
N ALA A 31 8.77 8.75 -1.37
CA ALA A 31 7.63 7.92 -1.73
C ALA A 31 6.31 8.47 -1.17
N CYS A 32 6.26 8.79 0.13
CA CYS A 32 5.10 9.45 0.74
C CYS A 32 4.76 10.80 0.08
N ARG A 33 5.76 11.63 -0.23
CA ARG A 33 5.55 12.93 -0.89
C ARG A 33 5.06 12.77 -2.33
N SER A 34 5.58 11.80 -3.05
CA SER A 34 5.14 11.52 -4.43
C SER A 34 3.71 11.00 -4.45
N PHE A 35 3.36 10.12 -3.51
CA PHE A 35 2.00 9.65 -3.33
C PHE A 35 1.02 10.79 -3.04
N THR A 36 1.34 11.63 -2.05
CA THR A 36 0.45 12.75 -1.66
C THR A 36 0.27 13.78 -2.76
N LYS A 37 1.29 14.00 -3.62
CA LYS A 37 1.16 14.81 -4.84
C LYS A 37 0.28 14.19 -5.92
N LEU A 38 0.27 12.87 -6.02
CA LEU A 38 -0.52 12.16 -7.03
C LEU A 38 -2.02 12.13 -6.69
N LEU A 39 -2.39 12.22 -5.41
CA LEU A 39 -3.80 12.17 -5.01
C LEU A 39 -4.66 13.25 -5.70
N PRO A 40 -4.27 14.55 -5.72
CA PRO A 40 -4.92 15.54 -6.57
C PRO A 40 -5.00 15.14 -8.04
N ASP A 41 -3.93 14.62 -8.63
CA ASP A 41 -3.92 14.21 -10.04
C ASP A 41 -4.93 13.08 -10.33
N ILE A 42 -5.13 12.16 -9.38
CA ILE A 42 -6.14 11.10 -9.49
C ILE A 42 -7.55 11.70 -9.43
N MET A 43 -7.80 12.63 -8.52
CA MET A 43 -9.09 13.32 -8.41
C MET A 43 -9.40 14.17 -9.66
N GLU A 44 -8.42 14.91 -10.18
CA GLU A 44 -8.56 15.65 -11.43
C GLU A 44 -8.83 14.70 -12.62
N LYS A 45 -8.23 13.50 -12.64
CA LYS A 45 -8.54 12.49 -13.64
C LYS A 45 -9.98 12.01 -13.53
N PHE A 46 -10.52 11.80 -12.32
CA PHE A 46 -11.94 11.47 -12.13
C PHE A 46 -12.86 12.53 -12.77
N GLU A 47 -12.59 13.81 -12.52
CA GLU A 47 -13.36 14.92 -13.11
C GLU A 47 -13.20 15.01 -14.63
N SER A 48 -11.99 14.81 -15.14
CA SER A 48 -11.72 14.85 -16.58
C SER A 48 -12.47 13.74 -17.32
N ILE A 49 -12.51 12.54 -16.74
CA ILE A 49 -13.24 11.39 -17.29
C ILE A 49 -14.74 11.60 -17.16
N ALA A 50 -15.23 12.25 -16.10
CA ALA A 50 -16.66 12.58 -15.97
C ALA A 50 -17.16 13.43 -17.16
N LYS A 51 -16.34 14.36 -17.66
CA LYS A 51 -16.66 15.17 -18.87
C LYS A 51 -16.71 14.32 -20.13
N LEU A 52 -15.80 13.35 -20.27
CA LEU A 52 -15.78 12.40 -21.39
C LEU A 52 -16.99 11.47 -21.37
N ILE A 53 -17.29 10.89 -20.20
CA ILE A 53 -18.46 10.04 -19.97
C ILE A 53 -19.74 10.82 -20.27
N HIS A 54 -19.86 12.06 -19.78
CA HIS A 54 -21.02 12.89 -20.08
C HIS A 54 -21.20 13.12 -21.58
N SER A 55 -20.12 13.36 -22.30
CA SER A 55 -20.17 13.52 -23.76
C SER A 55 -20.65 12.24 -24.47
N ILE A 56 -20.35 11.06 -23.90
CA ILE A 56 -20.82 9.76 -24.40
C ILE A 56 -22.29 9.54 -24.04
N ASP A 57 -22.71 9.86 -22.81
CA ASP A 57 -24.11 9.75 -22.37
C ASP A 57 -25.04 10.60 -23.25
N MET A 58 -24.58 11.78 -23.68
CA MET A 58 -25.33 12.64 -24.61
C MET A 58 -25.57 12.01 -25.99
N LEU A 59 -24.80 10.99 -26.39
CA LEU A 59 -25.02 10.24 -27.63
C LEU A 59 -26.17 9.22 -27.49
N SER A 60 -26.69 8.99 -26.28
CA SER A 60 -27.79 8.07 -26.00
C SER A 60 -27.59 6.63 -26.52
N LEU A 61 -26.33 6.18 -26.56
CA LEU A 61 -25.94 4.87 -27.08
C LEU A 61 -25.99 3.75 -26.02
N THR A 62 -26.12 4.12 -24.74
CA THR A 62 -26.15 3.21 -23.59
C THR A 62 -26.92 3.87 -22.43
N ILE A 63 -27.21 3.09 -21.40
CA ILE A 63 -27.72 3.62 -20.12
C ILE A 63 -26.68 4.63 -19.58
N PRO A 64 -27.11 5.82 -19.08
CA PRO A 64 -26.20 6.84 -18.60
C PRO A 64 -25.19 6.29 -17.58
N LEU A 65 -23.91 6.48 -17.89
CA LEU A 65 -22.79 5.97 -17.11
C LEU A 65 -22.39 6.93 -15.99
N ARG A 66 -22.65 8.23 -16.16
CA ARG A 66 -22.23 9.27 -15.21
C ARG A 66 -22.67 9.05 -13.76
N PRO A 67 -23.92 8.64 -13.44
CA PRO A 67 -24.31 8.42 -12.05
C PRO A 67 -23.46 7.35 -11.33
N ARG A 68 -23.09 6.27 -12.05
CA ARG A 68 -22.19 5.24 -11.51
C ARG A 68 -20.77 5.76 -11.32
N TRP A 69 -20.30 6.58 -12.26
CA TRP A 69 -19.00 7.22 -12.18
C TRP A 69 -18.87 8.18 -10.99
N ASP A 70 -19.86 9.04 -10.80
CA ASP A 70 -19.89 10.00 -9.70
C ASP A 70 -19.95 9.26 -8.33
N SER A 71 -20.61 8.09 -8.27
CA SER A 71 -20.56 7.23 -7.08
C SER A 71 -19.15 6.69 -6.81
N LEU A 72 -18.46 6.18 -7.83
CA LEU A 72 -17.10 5.69 -7.70
C LEU A 72 -16.12 6.77 -7.23
N GLN A 73 -16.27 8.01 -7.72
CA GLN A 73 -15.47 9.13 -7.28
C GLN A 73 -15.68 9.43 -5.80
N ARG A 74 -16.94 9.46 -5.33
CA ARG A 74 -17.25 9.67 -3.89
C ARG A 74 -16.70 8.56 -3.01
N ASP A 75 -16.86 7.30 -3.43
CA ASP A 75 -16.34 6.15 -2.70
C ASP A 75 -14.80 6.19 -2.61
N PHE A 76 -14.13 6.63 -3.68
CA PHE A 76 -12.68 6.83 -3.68
C PHE A 76 -12.25 7.96 -2.73
N SER A 77 -12.93 9.10 -2.72
CA SER A 77 -12.66 10.19 -1.77
C SER A 77 -12.79 9.74 -0.31
N GLU A 78 -13.85 8.99 -0.01
CA GLU A 78 -14.05 8.41 1.33
C GLU A 78 -12.95 7.41 1.69
N LEU A 79 -12.52 6.57 0.73
CA LEU A 79 -11.42 5.64 0.94
C LEU A 79 -10.11 6.38 1.27
N LEU A 80 -9.81 7.48 0.58
CA LEU A 80 -8.63 8.30 0.89
C LEU A 80 -8.70 8.90 2.29
N TRP A 81 -9.89 9.33 2.72
CA TRP A 81 -10.10 9.83 4.08
C TRP A 81 -9.83 8.75 5.13
N GLN A 82 -10.38 7.56 4.92
CA GLN A 82 -10.14 6.40 5.78
C GLN A 82 -8.67 5.98 5.81
N LEU A 83 -7.98 6.04 4.66
CA LEU A 83 -6.55 5.78 4.55
C LEU A 83 -5.74 6.78 5.40
N ARG A 84 -6.00 8.08 5.27
CA ARG A 84 -5.35 9.14 6.07
C ARG A 84 -5.56 8.90 7.57
N MET A 85 -6.81 8.67 7.99
CA MET A 85 -7.14 8.43 9.40
C MET A 85 -6.45 7.18 9.94
N THR A 86 -6.40 6.12 9.14
CA THR A 86 -5.74 4.86 9.50
C THR A 86 -4.23 5.04 9.63
N ALA A 87 -3.57 5.70 8.67
CA ALA A 87 -2.14 6.01 8.76
C ALA A 87 -1.79 6.85 9.99
N GLY A 88 -2.64 7.84 10.33
CA GLY A 88 -2.49 8.66 11.54
C GLY A 88 -2.64 7.84 12.83
N ASN A 89 -3.62 6.94 12.89
CA ASN A 89 -3.80 6.04 14.02
C ASN A 89 -2.59 5.12 14.21
N ILE A 90 -2.07 4.53 13.12
CA ILE A 90 -0.86 3.69 13.18
C ILE A 90 0.32 4.51 13.67
N SER A 91 0.59 5.68 13.09
CA SER A 91 1.67 6.57 13.54
C SER A 91 1.57 6.87 15.04
N GLY A 92 0.38 7.25 15.53
CA GLY A 92 0.14 7.48 16.94
C GLY A 92 0.45 6.27 17.82
N ARG A 93 0.06 5.06 17.39
CA ARG A 93 0.38 3.82 18.11
C ARG A 93 1.87 3.53 18.13
N LEU A 94 2.56 3.71 17.01
CA LEU A 94 4.01 3.53 16.92
C LEU A 94 4.75 4.46 17.87
N LYS A 95 4.34 5.73 17.94
CA LYS A 95 4.90 6.71 18.88
C LYS A 95 4.73 6.26 20.32
N VAL A 96 3.52 5.89 20.74
CA VAL A 96 3.26 5.40 22.11
C VAL A 96 4.07 4.13 22.42
N PHE A 97 4.22 3.24 21.44
CA PHE A 97 5.03 2.04 21.60
C PHE A 97 6.49 2.40 21.90
N CYS A 98 7.06 3.33 21.13
CA CYS A 98 8.46 3.77 21.28
C CYS A 98 8.69 4.64 22.52
N SER A 99 7.78 5.56 22.84
CA SER A 99 7.98 6.55 23.91
C SER A 99 7.55 6.07 25.29
N THR A 100 6.70 5.05 25.36
CA THR A 100 6.08 4.60 26.61
C THR A 100 6.28 3.12 26.84
N ILE A 101 5.87 2.27 25.90
CA ILE A 101 5.89 0.81 26.12
C ILE A 101 7.31 0.28 26.20
N LEU A 102 8.16 0.52 25.19
CA LEU A 102 9.54 0.02 25.18
C LEU A 102 10.36 0.55 26.38
N PRO A 103 10.31 1.85 26.74
CA PRO A 103 10.99 2.36 27.92
C PRO A 103 10.51 1.72 29.23
N MET A 104 9.19 1.56 29.42
CA MET A 104 8.66 0.94 30.64
C MET A 104 9.09 -0.53 30.76
N VAL A 105 8.96 -1.28 29.67
CA VAL A 105 9.30 -2.70 29.61
C VAL A 105 10.80 -2.94 29.84
N THR A 106 11.66 -2.03 29.38
CA THR A 106 13.12 -2.15 29.52
C THR A 106 13.64 -1.69 30.88
N ALA A 107 13.04 -0.66 31.47
CA ALA A 107 13.44 -0.14 32.79
C ALA A 107 12.94 -1.00 33.96
N SER A 108 11.71 -1.50 33.90
CA SER A 108 11.11 -2.30 34.97
C SER A 108 10.07 -3.28 34.43
N PRO A 109 10.47 -4.52 34.07
CA PRO A 109 9.55 -5.57 33.61
C PRO A 109 8.73 -6.09 34.81
N GLY A 110 7.75 -5.31 35.25
CA GLY A 110 6.86 -5.61 36.38
C GLY A 110 5.39 -5.34 36.05
N GLY A 111 4.53 -5.36 37.08
CA GLY A 111 3.08 -5.24 36.93
C GLY A 111 2.61 -3.97 36.18
N GLY A 112 3.30 -2.84 36.37
CA GLY A 112 3.00 -1.59 35.67
C GLY A 112 3.23 -1.67 34.15
N ALA A 113 4.35 -2.27 33.73
CA ALA A 113 4.65 -2.48 32.31
C ALA A 113 3.65 -3.45 31.66
N MET A 114 3.25 -4.51 32.38
CA MET A 114 2.22 -5.45 31.93
C MET A 114 0.87 -4.76 31.70
N GLN A 115 0.40 -3.96 32.66
CA GLN A 115 -0.87 -3.25 32.55
C GLN A 115 -0.86 -2.22 31.41
N ALA A 116 0.24 -1.47 31.27
CA ALA A 116 0.42 -0.53 30.16
C ALA A 116 0.37 -1.22 28.80
N LEU A 117 1.05 -2.38 28.67
CA LEU A 117 1.05 -3.18 27.45
C LEU A 117 -0.34 -3.76 27.14
N GLN A 118 -1.06 -4.29 28.13
CA GLN A 118 -2.42 -4.80 27.93
C GLN A 118 -3.37 -3.68 27.44
N ASN A 119 -3.28 -2.49 28.03
CA ASN A 119 -4.05 -1.33 27.58
C ASN A 119 -3.66 -0.90 26.16
N PHE A 120 -2.36 -0.91 25.84
CA PHE A 120 -1.84 -0.66 24.50
C PHE A 120 -2.43 -1.66 23.49
N MET A 121 -2.38 -2.96 23.79
CA MET A 121 -2.85 -4.02 22.91
C MET A 121 -4.37 -3.96 22.71
N ARG A 122 -5.14 -3.64 23.77
CA ARG A 122 -6.59 -3.46 23.69
C ARG A 122 -6.97 -2.36 22.69
N ILE A 123 -6.42 -1.16 22.86
CA ILE A 123 -6.68 -0.03 21.95
C ILE A 123 -6.18 -0.34 20.54
N SER A 124 -5.03 -1.01 20.44
CA SER A 124 -4.49 -1.42 19.14
C SER A 124 -5.44 -2.39 18.42
N SER A 125 -6.07 -3.33 19.12
CA SER A 125 -7.03 -4.25 18.51
C SER A 125 -8.17 -3.54 17.75
N ASP A 126 -8.65 -2.40 18.25
CA ASP A 126 -9.68 -1.62 17.56
C ASP A 126 -9.15 -1.02 16.25
N HIS A 127 -7.91 -0.52 16.24
CA HIS A 127 -7.25 -0.05 15.03
C HIS A 127 -6.92 -1.18 14.05
N ALA A 128 -6.64 -2.39 14.54
CA ALA A 128 -6.47 -3.57 13.69
C ALA A 128 -7.74 -3.86 12.87
N ASN A 129 -8.92 -3.73 13.50
CA ASN A 129 -10.20 -3.89 12.82
C ASN A 129 -10.41 -2.79 11.76
N ALA A 130 -10.04 -1.54 12.07
CA ALA A 130 -10.11 -0.43 11.12
C ALA A 130 -9.23 -0.66 9.87
N ILE A 131 -8.00 -1.17 10.04
CA ILE A 131 -7.11 -1.48 8.91
C ILE A 131 -7.69 -2.59 8.03
N ARG A 132 -8.29 -3.64 8.63
CA ARG A 132 -8.95 -4.69 7.86
C ARG A 132 -10.16 -4.16 7.10
N ALA A 133 -10.99 -3.34 7.75
CA ALA A 133 -12.13 -2.70 7.11
C ALA A 133 -11.71 -1.78 5.94
N LEU A 134 -10.61 -1.03 6.09
CA LEU A 134 -10.02 -0.22 5.02
C LEU A 134 -9.58 -1.10 3.85
N ALA A 135 -8.85 -2.20 4.12
CA ALA A 135 -8.41 -3.12 3.06
C ALA A 135 -9.60 -3.74 2.33
N GLU A 136 -10.65 -4.15 3.04
CA GLU A 136 -11.88 -4.65 2.43
C GLU A 136 -12.60 -3.60 1.59
N HIS A 137 -12.66 -2.35 2.06
CA HIS A 137 -13.25 -1.25 1.31
C HIS A 137 -12.46 -0.97 0.02
N ALA A 138 -11.13 -0.93 0.09
CA ALA A 138 -10.28 -0.78 -1.08
C ALA A 138 -10.45 -1.91 -2.10
N MET A 139 -10.52 -3.16 -1.64
CA MET A 139 -10.77 -4.31 -2.53
C MET A 139 -12.15 -4.24 -3.19
N ARG A 140 -13.18 -3.82 -2.46
CA ARG A 140 -14.52 -3.61 -3.03
C ARG A 140 -14.50 -2.50 -4.09
N LEU A 141 -13.90 -1.35 -3.79
CA LEU A 141 -13.81 -0.23 -4.73
C LEU A 141 -13.07 -0.65 -6.01
N ASN A 142 -11.90 -1.29 -5.88
CA ASN A 142 -11.14 -1.79 -7.02
C ASN A 142 -11.97 -2.78 -7.86
N SER A 143 -12.77 -3.63 -7.22
CA SER A 143 -13.68 -4.53 -7.93
C SER A 143 -14.72 -3.81 -8.76
N VAL A 144 -15.38 -2.80 -8.19
CA VAL A 144 -16.42 -2.06 -8.89
C VAL A 144 -15.79 -1.23 -10.01
N LEU A 145 -14.63 -0.62 -9.77
CA LEU A 145 -13.89 0.17 -10.75
C LEU A 145 -13.39 -0.70 -11.92
N ALA A 146 -12.84 -1.89 -11.65
CA ALA A 146 -12.43 -2.86 -12.66
C ALA A 146 -13.61 -3.41 -13.46
N SER A 147 -14.77 -3.64 -12.81
CA SER A 147 -16.00 -4.04 -13.51
C SER A 147 -16.49 -2.93 -14.44
N PHE A 148 -16.56 -1.69 -13.95
CA PHE A 148 -16.92 -0.52 -14.76
C PHE A 148 -16.00 -0.37 -15.97
N HIS A 149 -14.70 -0.49 -15.76
CA HIS A 149 -13.69 -0.44 -16.82
C HIS A 149 -13.85 -1.58 -17.84
N THR A 150 -14.12 -2.80 -17.39
CA THR A 150 -14.35 -3.97 -18.26
C THR A 150 -15.62 -3.81 -19.09
N GLU A 151 -16.71 -3.34 -18.48
CA GLU A 151 -17.98 -3.03 -19.15
C GLU A 151 -17.78 -1.94 -20.21
N PHE A 152 -17.10 -0.85 -19.85
CA PHE A 152 -16.79 0.24 -20.77
C PHE A 152 -15.89 -0.22 -21.93
N SER A 153 -14.93 -1.12 -21.67
CA SER A 153 -14.09 -1.73 -22.70
C SER A 153 -14.94 -2.50 -23.72
N LYS A 154 -15.87 -3.34 -23.25
CA LYS A 154 -16.76 -4.11 -24.13
C LYS A 154 -17.63 -3.18 -24.98
N PHE A 155 -18.18 -2.14 -24.38
CA PHE A 155 -18.95 -1.13 -25.09
C PHE A 155 -18.09 -0.39 -26.14
N THR A 156 -16.88 0.02 -25.78
CA THR A 156 -15.93 0.70 -26.69
C THR A 156 -15.60 -0.17 -27.89
N VAL A 157 -15.38 -1.47 -27.70
CA VAL A 157 -15.09 -2.41 -28.79
C VAL A 157 -16.25 -2.48 -29.79
N VAL A 158 -17.50 -2.45 -29.34
CA VAL A 158 -18.66 -2.43 -30.25
C VAL A 158 -18.71 -1.13 -31.07
N GLN A 159 -18.30 0.00 -30.48
CA GLN A 159 -18.36 1.31 -31.12
C GLN A 159 -17.14 1.64 -32.00
N THR A 160 -16.02 0.97 -31.79
CA THR A 160 -14.75 1.27 -32.47
C THR A 160 -14.36 0.17 -33.45
N ARG A 161 -14.11 0.54 -34.72
CA ARG A 161 -13.75 -0.44 -35.78
C ARG A 161 -12.25 -0.76 -35.86
N LEU A 162 -11.39 0.01 -35.18
CA LEU A 162 -9.93 -0.09 -35.28
C LEU A 162 -9.31 -0.59 -33.97
N ALA A 163 -8.27 -1.42 -34.08
CA ALA A 163 -7.33 -1.83 -33.01
C ALA A 163 -7.95 -2.38 -31.70
N GLN A 164 -9.17 -2.91 -31.74
CA GLN A 164 -9.92 -3.49 -30.60
C GLN A 164 -9.09 -4.43 -29.71
N THR A 165 -8.16 -5.18 -30.32
CA THR A 165 -7.30 -6.16 -29.65
C THR A 165 -6.43 -5.53 -28.55
N GLU A 166 -5.84 -4.35 -28.78
CA GLU A 166 -4.95 -3.73 -27.79
C GLU A 166 -5.74 -3.17 -26.60
N LEU A 167 -6.92 -2.58 -26.84
CA LEU A 167 -7.81 -2.12 -25.76
C LEU A 167 -8.34 -3.28 -24.91
N MET A 168 -8.71 -4.39 -25.55
CA MET A 168 -9.15 -5.61 -24.85
C MET A 168 -8.03 -6.24 -24.03
N LYS A 169 -6.81 -6.28 -24.58
CA LYS A 169 -5.62 -6.77 -23.88
C LYS A 169 -5.28 -5.90 -22.68
N LEU A 170 -5.36 -4.58 -22.81
CA LEU A 170 -5.17 -3.64 -21.70
C LEU A 170 -6.20 -3.86 -20.60
N SER A 171 -7.47 -4.04 -20.97
CA SER A 171 -8.57 -4.34 -20.04
C SER A 171 -8.34 -5.64 -19.26
N SER A 172 -8.03 -6.73 -19.96
CA SER A 172 -7.70 -8.02 -19.33
C SER A 172 -6.54 -7.91 -18.34
N ARG A 173 -5.46 -7.21 -18.72
CA ARG A 173 -4.27 -7.07 -17.87
C ARG A 173 -4.55 -6.26 -16.61
N ILE A 174 -5.34 -5.19 -16.70
CA ILE A 174 -5.76 -4.40 -15.53
C ILE A 174 -6.63 -5.25 -14.60
N HIS A 175 -7.54 -6.05 -15.15
CA HIS A 175 -8.34 -6.98 -14.34
C HIS A 175 -7.47 -8.03 -13.63
N GLU A 176 -6.48 -8.61 -14.32
CA GLU A 176 -5.50 -9.52 -13.70
C GLU A 176 -4.69 -8.85 -12.57
N LEU A 177 -4.29 -7.58 -12.74
CA LEU A 177 -3.59 -6.82 -11.71
C LEU A 177 -4.45 -6.63 -10.44
N ASP A 178 -5.73 -6.31 -10.61
CA ASP A 178 -6.68 -6.20 -9.50
C ASP A 178 -6.81 -7.53 -8.73
N LEU A 179 -6.91 -8.66 -9.44
CA LEU A 179 -6.95 -9.98 -8.80
C LEU A 179 -5.70 -10.25 -7.95
N ILE A 180 -4.51 -9.92 -8.47
CA ILE A 180 -3.24 -10.06 -7.72
C ILE A 180 -3.25 -9.13 -6.49
N MET A 181 -3.70 -7.88 -6.63
CA MET A 181 -3.79 -6.91 -5.54
C MET A 181 -4.70 -7.39 -4.39
N ARG A 182 -5.84 -8.01 -4.72
CA ARG A 182 -6.74 -8.60 -3.72
C ARG A 182 -6.12 -9.77 -3.00
N GLU A 183 -5.43 -10.65 -3.73
CA GLU A 183 -4.73 -11.78 -3.12
C GLU A 183 -3.60 -11.31 -2.19
N LEU A 184 -2.84 -10.29 -2.61
CA LEU A 184 -1.82 -9.64 -1.78
C LEU A 184 -2.40 -9.03 -0.51
N SER A 185 -3.47 -8.25 -0.64
CA SER A 185 -4.12 -7.59 0.51
C SER A 185 -4.68 -8.61 1.50
N THR A 186 -5.31 -9.67 0.98
CA THR A 186 -5.87 -10.75 1.80
C THR A 186 -4.76 -11.55 2.51
N SER A 187 -3.68 -11.87 1.79
CA SER A 187 -2.56 -12.64 2.33
C SER A 187 -1.81 -11.85 3.41
N ASN A 188 -1.57 -10.56 3.18
CA ASN A 188 -0.99 -9.65 4.18
C ASN A 188 -1.89 -9.50 5.42
N GLY A 189 -3.19 -9.35 5.23
CA GLY A 189 -4.15 -9.20 6.32
C GLY A 189 -4.29 -10.41 7.25
N ARG A 190 -3.80 -11.59 6.81
CA ARG A 190 -3.83 -12.85 7.59
C ARG A 190 -2.54 -13.13 8.35
N LEU A 191 -1.51 -12.29 8.22
CA LEU A 191 -0.25 -12.46 8.93
C LEU A 191 -0.42 -12.19 10.42
N SER A 192 -0.04 -13.16 11.26
CA SER A 192 -0.10 -13.06 12.72
C SER A 192 1.25 -12.80 13.38
N ASN A 193 2.34 -13.30 12.79
CA ASN A 193 3.70 -13.10 13.29
C ASN A 193 4.74 -13.06 12.15
N PRO A 194 4.74 -12.02 11.30
CA PRO A 194 5.66 -11.93 10.17
C PRO A 194 7.05 -11.47 10.61
N ASP A 195 8.11 -12.15 10.20
CA ASP A 195 9.50 -11.73 10.46
C ASP A 195 9.78 -10.27 10.04
N PRO A 196 10.63 -9.49 10.77
CA PRO A 196 10.97 -8.11 10.42
C PRO A 196 11.46 -7.92 8.98
N THR A 197 12.01 -8.95 8.34
CA THR A 197 12.36 -8.94 6.91
C THR A 197 11.18 -8.55 6.04
N HIS A 198 9.95 -8.98 6.37
CA HIS A 198 8.76 -8.63 5.60
C HIS A 198 8.49 -7.12 5.63
N LEU A 199 8.58 -6.50 6.81
CA LEU A 199 8.40 -5.06 6.96
C LEU A 199 9.47 -4.27 6.18
N VAL A 200 10.74 -4.67 6.31
CA VAL A 200 11.85 -4.04 5.56
C VAL A 200 11.66 -4.23 4.05
N TYR A 201 11.25 -5.42 3.62
CA TYR A 201 10.96 -5.71 2.22
C TYR A 201 9.91 -4.74 1.67
N THR A 202 8.79 -4.59 2.37
CA THR A 202 7.69 -3.71 1.96
C THR A 202 8.12 -2.25 1.90
N VAL A 203 8.84 -1.75 2.92
CA VAL A 203 9.36 -0.37 2.91
C VAL A 203 10.29 -0.13 1.71
N LEU A 204 11.24 -1.04 1.47
CA LEU A 204 12.17 -0.93 0.34
C LEU A 204 11.46 -1.06 -1.02
N ARG A 205 10.33 -1.78 -1.09
CA ARG A 205 9.52 -1.88 -2.31
C ARG A 205 8.76 -0.57 -2.57
N VAL A 206 8.16 0.02 -1.54
CA VAL A 206 7.50 1.34 -1.63
C VAL A 206 8.49 2.43 -2.04
N GLY A 207 9.69 2.47 -1.44
CA GLY A 207 10.74 3.40 -1.87
C GLY A 207 11.22 3.15 -3.30
N ALA A 208 11.17 1.91 -3.79
CA ALA A 208 11.59 1.58 -5.15
C ALA A 208 10.54 1.93 -6.22
N SER A 209 9.26 2.01 -5.88
CA SER A 209 8.17 2.20 -6.86
C SER A 209 8.06 3.63 -7.38
N THR A 210 8.70 4.60 -6.74
CA THR A 210 8.61 6.03 -7.11
C THR A 210 9.62 6.46 -8.18
N GLY A 211 10.54 5.60 -8.58
CA GLY A 211 11.49 5.84 -9.68
C GLY A 211 12.59 6.87 -9.39
N THR A 212 12.41 7.74 -8.41
CA THR A 212 13.42 8.69 -7.91
C THR A 212 14.27 8.03 -6.84
N ARG A 213 15.39 7.42 -7.23
CA ARG A 213 16.43 7.01 -6.27
C ARG A 213 17.48 8.11 -6.20
N HIS A 214 17.56 8.79 -5.06
CA HIS A 214 18.49 9.92 -4.89
C HIS A 214 19.97 9.50 -4.85
N THR A 215 20.23 8.21 -4.63
CA THR A 215 21.52 7.54 -4.79
C THR A 215 21.27 6.06 -5.07
N ARG A 216 22.30 5.27 -5.45
CA ARG A 216 22.19 3.80 -5.40
C ARG A 216 21.99 3.38 -3.94
N SER A 217 20.78 3.41 -3.41
CA SER A 217 20.51 2.89 -2.07
C SER A 217 21.05 1.47 -2.02
N SER A 218 21.94 1.22 -1.05
CA SER A 218 22.71 -0.03 -0.98
C SER A 218 21.81 -1.24 -0.73
N PHE A 219 20.59 -0.99 -0.25
CA PHE A 219 19.57 -1.95 0.09
C PHE A 219 18.53 -2.08 -1.03
N SER A 220 18.37 -3.31 -1.51
CA SER A 220 17.31 -3.67 -2.47
C SER A 220 16.45 -4.74 -1.84
N HIS A 221 15.12 -4.59 -1.91
CA HIS A 221 14.17 -5.62 -1.48
C HIS A 221 14.45 -6.97 -2.19
N GLN A 222 14.97 -6.94 -3.42
CA GLN A 222 15.32 -8.13 -4.21
C GLN A 222 16.39 -9.01 -3.56
N LYS A 223 17.19 -8.46 -2.63
CA LYS A 223 18.21 -9.22 -1.88
C LYS A 223 17.66 -9.88 -0.61
N LEU A 224 16.40 -9.65 -0.25
CA LEU A 224 15.79 -10.20 0.95
C LEU A 224 15.05 -11.50 0.64
N ALA A 225 15.10 -12.44 1.57
CA ALA A 225 14.38 -13.70 1.52
C ALA A 225 13.12 -13.58 2.39
N LEU A 226 11.94 -13.53 1.75
CA LEU A 226 10.70 -13.80 2.46
C LEU A 226 10.56 -15.30 2.63
N THR A 227 10.57 -15.77 3.88
CA THR A 227 10.56 -17.21 4.23
C THR A 227 9.39 -17.55 5.14
N GLY A 228 9.09 -18.85 5.28
CA GLY A 228 8.04 -19.32 6.18
C GLY A 228 6.66 -18.78 5.81
N PRO A 229 5.87 -18.24 6.75
CA PRO A 229 4.50 -17.76 6.49
C PRO A 229 4.37 -16.65 5.45
N VAL A 230 5.46 -15.92 5.16
CA VAL A 230 5.49 -14.82 4.19
C VAL A 230 6.09 -15.22 2.84
N ALA A 231 6.47 -16.49 2.63
CA ALA A 231 7.12 -16.93 1.39
C ALA A 231 6.26 -16.71 0.14
N HIS A 232 4.95 -16.99 0.22
CA HIS A 232 3.99 -16.78 -0.87
C HIS A 232 3.84 -15.30 -1.26
N LEU A 233 4.06 -14.37 -0.31
CA LEU A 233 3.96 -12.95 -0.60
C LEU A 233 5.04 -12.50 -1.58
N ARG A 234 6.22 -13.14 -1.58
CA ARG A 234 7.26 -12.84 -2.57
C ARG A 234 6.76 -13.08 -3.98
N THR A 235 6.19 -14.26 -4.23
CA THR A 235 5.71 -14.63 -5.57
C THR A 235 4.58 -13.72 -6.03
N LEU A 236 3.72 -13.30 -5.10
CA LEU A 236 2.66 -12.35 -5.39
C LEU A 236 3.20 -10.94 -5.68
N TYR A 237 4.18 -10.46 -4.90
CA TYR A 237 4.82 -9.17 -5.14
C TYR A 237 5.56 -9.15 -6.47
N ASP A 238 6.34 -10.19 -6.78
CA ASP A 238 7.03 -10.33 -8.07
C ASP A 238 6.02 -10.38 -9.24
N SER A 239 4.89 -11.08 -9.05
CA SER A 239 3.82 -11.15 -10.06
C SER A 239 3.14 -9.79 -10.27
N PHE A 240 2.92 -9.04 -9.19
CA PHE A 240 2.34 -7.71 -9.22
C PHE A 240 3.25 -6.73 -9.96
N ASP A 241 4.53 -6.67 -9.61
CA ASP A 241 5.50 -5.79 -10.26
C ASP A 241 5.67 -6.13 -11.74
N LYS A 242 5.75 -7.42 -12.08
CA LYS A 242 5.78 -7.87 -13.49
C LYS A 242 4.52 -7.45 -14.24
N LYS A 243 3.34 -7.62 -13.64
CA LYS A 243 2.06 -7.24 -14.27
C LYS A 243 1.97 -5.73 -14.45
N ARG A 244 2.50 -4.94 -13.50
CA ARG A 244 2.59 -3.49 -13.59
C ARG A 244 3.41 -3.04 -14.81
N ASP A 245 4.58 -3.63 -15.01
CA ASP A 245 5.45 -3.33 -16.15
C ASP A 245 4.80 -3.75 -17.49
N GLU A 246 4.14 -4.91 -17.51
CA GLU A 246 3.33 -5.40 -18.63
C GLU A 246 2.20 -4.44 -19.03
N ILE A 247 1.52 -3.83 -18.06
CA ILE A 247 0.46 -2.85 -18.28
C ILE A 247 1.06 -1.53 -18.78
N ALA A 248 2.14 -1.04 -18.17
CA ALA A 248 2.79 0.19 -18.59
C ALA A 248 3.19 0.16 -20.08
N TYR A 249 3.79 -0.96 -20.53
CA TYR A 249 4.09 -1.18 -21.94
C TYR A 249 2.83 -1.22 -22.83
N THR A 250 1.79 -1.95 -22.39
CA THR A 250 0.54 -2.08 -23.16
C THR A 250 -0.22 -0.76 -23.24
N LEU A 251 -0.18 0.05 -22.19
CA LEU A 251 -0.80 1.38 -22.14
C LEU A 251 -0.10 2.33 -23.12
N TYR A 252 1.24 2.31 -23.14
CA TYR A 252 2.03 3.08 -24.11
C TYR A 252 1.73 2.66 -25.55
N ALA A 253 1.73 1.36 -25.84
CA ALA A 253 1.39 0.85 -27.17
C ALA A 253 -0.03 1.26 -27.60
N THR A 254 -1.01 1.13 -26.71
CA THR A 254 -2.40 1.57 -26.94
C THR A 254 -2.47 3.07 -27.23
N GLN A 255 -1.75 3.90 -26.48
CA GLN A 255 -1.72 5.35 -26.72
C GLN A 255 -1.20 5.72 -28.11
N ILE A 256 -0.18 5.00 -28.60
CA ILE A 256 0.34 5.18 -29.97
C ILE A 256 -0.71 4.75 -31.01
N CYS A 257 -1.32 3.57 -30.81
CA CYS A 257 -2.26 3.00 -31.78
C CYS A 257 -3.53 3.84 -31.97
N PHE A 258 -4.01 4.50 -30.92
CA PHE A 258 -5.32 5.17 -30.93
C PHE A 258 -5.26 6.69 -31.03
N GLY A 259 -4.10 7.31 -30.80
CA GLY A 259 -3.92 8.77 -30.91
C GLY A 259 -5.03 9.59 -30.23
N LYS A 260 -5.23 10.85 -30.64
CA LYS A 260 -6.35 11.70 -30.21
C LYS A 260 -7.55 11.64 -31.20
N GLY A 261 -7.85 10.47 -31.76
CA GLY A 261 -8.80 10.36 -32.88
C GLY A 261 -10.26 10.08 -32.48
N ASP A 262 -10.47 9.14 -31.57
CA ASP A 262 -11.81 8.65 -31.20
C ASP A 262 -12.13 8.87 -29.72
N LYS A 263 -13.36 9.32 -29.43
CA LYS A 263 -13.81 9.66 -28.07
C LYS A 263 -13.88 8.41 -27.18
N PHE A 264 -14.34 7.28 -27.69
CA PHE A 264 -14.47 6.05 -26.90
C PHE A 264 -13.09 5.49 -26.52
N SER A 265 -12.19 5.40 -27.49
CA SER A 265 -10.81 4.96 -27.31
C SER A 265 -10.05 5.86 -26.34
N THR A 266 -10.17 7.19 -26.50
CA THR A 266 -9.58 8.17 -25.59
C THR A 266 -10.10 7.99 -24.16
N THR A 267 -11.41 7.83 -24.00
CA THR A 267 -12.04 7.62 -22.69
C THR A 267 -11.57 6.31 -22.07
N GLN A 268 -11.51 5.22 -22.84
CA GLN A 268 -11.04 3.91 -22.36
C GLN A 268 -9.56 3.96 -21.94
N ILE A 269 -8.71 4.68 -22.66
CA ILE A 269 -7.29 4.86 -22.27
C ILE A 269 -7.18 5.66 -20.97
N CYS A 270 -7.94 6.76 -20.84
CA CYS A 270 -7.96 7.55 -19.62
C CYS A 270 -8.47 6.74 -18.42
N LEU A 271 -9.55 5.98 -18.59
CA LEU A 271 -10.07 5.04 -17.60
C LEU A 271 -9.02 4.00 -17.21
N SER A 272 -8.40 3.36 -18.20
CA SER A 272 -7.35 2.34 -17.97
C SER A 272 -6.20 2.89 -17.14
N LYS A 273 -5.75 4.11 -17.46
CA LYS A 273 -4.69 4.79 -16.70
C LYS A 273 -5.13 5.08 -15.27
N LEU A 274 -6.34 5.59 -15.07
CA LEU A 274 -6.86 5.84 -13.72
C LEU A 274 -6.93 4.56 -12.89
N VAL A 275 -7.53 3.49 -13.42
CA VAL A 275 -7.66 2.22 -12.69
C VAL A 275 -6.28 1.66 -12.34
N PHE A 276 -5.35 1.71 -13.29
CA PHE A 276 -3.98 1.28 -13.07
C PHE A 276 -3.28 2.06 -11.95
N ASP A 277 -3.39 3.40 -11.96
CA ASP A 277 -2.83 4.25 -10.92
C ASP A 277 -3.46 3.89 -9.56
N VAL A 278 -4.80 3.87 -9.47
CA VAL A 278 -5.54 3.56 -8.23
C VAL A 278 -5.13 2.20 -7.64
N VAL A 279 -5.11 1.13 -8.45
CA VAL A 279 -4.74 -0.22 -7.98
C VAL A 279 -3.30 -0.27 -7.49
N THR A 280 -2.37 0.36 -8.22
CA THR A 280 -0.94 0.36 -7.87
C THR A 280 -0.67 1.08 -6.56
N HIS A 281 -1.32 2.22 -6.34
CA HIS A 281 -1.14 3.00 -5.12
C HIS A 281 -1.78 2.34 -3.91
N LEU A 282 -3.04 1.91 -4.03
CA LEU A 282 -3.73 1.21 -2.94
C LEU A 282 -2.99 -0.05 -2.52
N GLU A 283 -2.40 -0.79 -3.46
CA GLU A 283 -1.60 -1.98 -3.15
C GLU A 283 -0.37 -1.65 -2.28
N SER A 284 0.36 -0.58 -2.63
CA SER A 284 1.57 -0.17 -1.92
C SER A 284 1.24 0.31 -0.51
N ASP A 285 0.22 1.14 -0.37
CA ASP A 285 -0.19 1.69 0.92
C ASP A 285 -0.73 0.61 1.85
N LEU A 286 -1.64 -0.24 1.36
CA LEU A 286 -2.21 -1.31 2.17
C LEU A 286 -1.13 -2.31 2.58
N SER A 287 -0.22 -2.68 1.67
CA SER A 287 0.91 -3.55 2.00
C SER A 287 1.75 -2.97 3.14
N LEU A 288 2.08 -1.68 3.08
CA LEU A 288 2.87 -1.00 4.10
C LEU A 288 2.12 -0.96 5.45
N LEU A 289 0.88 -0.49 5.46
CA LEU A 289 0.07 -0.38 6.68
C LEU A 289 -0.15 -1.75 7.33
N LEU A 290 -0.47 -2.78 6.54
CA LEU A 290 -0.64 -4.16 7.03
C LEU A 290 0.67 -4.74 7.56
N ALA A 291 1.80 -4.52 6.89
CA ALA A 291 3.10 -5.02 7.33
C ALA A 291 3.56 -4.38 8.65
N ILE A 292 3.42 -3.06 8.77
CA ILE A 292 3.71 -2.32 10.01
C ILE A 292 2.85 -2.87 11.14
N TRP A 293 1.55 -3.00 10.88
CA TRP A 293 0.59 -3.42 11.89
C TRP A 293 0.82 -4.85 12.38
N ALA A 294 1.03 -5.77 11.45
CA ALA A 294 1.28 -7.17 11.78
C ALA A 294 2.57 -7.34 12.60
N ARG A 295 3.64 -6.58 12.29
CA ARG A 295 4.89 -6.61 13.07
C ARG A 295 4.71 -6.01 14.46
N LEU A 296 3.98 -4.90 14.59
CA LEU A 296 3.67 -4.28 15.88
C LEU A 296 2.86 -5.20 16.80
N LEU A 297 1.85 -5.88 16.24
CA LEU A 297 1.03 -6.84 16.98
C LEU A 297 1.86 -8.03 17.46
N ALA A 298 2.73 -8.53 16.59
CA ALA A 298 3.62 -9.64 16.90
C ALA A 298 4.62 -9.27 18.00
N ASP A 299 5.29 -8.11 17.88
CA ASP A 299 6.20 -7.59 18.92
C ASP A 299 5.48 -7.39 20.26
N SER A 300 4.27 -6.82 20.24
CA SER A 300 3.46 -6.64 21.46
C SER A 300 3.09 -7.97 22.11
N THR A 301 2.78 -8.98 21.30
CA THR A 301 2.44 -10.33 21.76
C THR A 301 3.65 -11.02 22.35
N ASP A 302 4.81 -10.93 21.71
CA ASP A 302 6.06 -11.51 22.19
C ASP A 302 6.47 -10.89 23.54
N ILE A 303 6.34 -9.56 23.67
CA ILE A 303 6.56 -8.86 24.95
C ILE A 303 5.57 -9.34 26.02
N TYR A 304 4.29 -9.44 25.68
CA TYR A 304 3.28 -9.88 26.63
C TYR A 304 3.56 -11.30 27.16
N GLN A 305 3.89 -12.23 26.27
CA GLN A 305 4.24 -13.60 26.66
C GLN A 305 5.51 -13.63 27.51
N TRP A 306 6.51 -12.81 27.16
CA TRP A 306 7.73 -12.69 27.95
C TRP A 306 7.46 -12.15 29.36
N LEU A 307 6.73 -11.04 29.49
CA LEU A 307 6.39 -10.46 30.79
C LEU A 307 5.54 -11.42 31.64
N LYS A 308 4.69 -12.23 31.03
CA LYS A 308 3.83 -13.20 31.74
C LYS A 308 4.65 -14.35 32.33
N ASN A 309 5.69 -14.81 31.63
CA ASN A 309 6.56 -15.90 32.08
C ASN A 309 8.04 -15.63 31.75
N PRO A 310 8.71 -14.70 32.44
CA PRO A 310 10.07 -14.28 32.09
C PRO A 310 11.12 -15.39 32.21
N SER A 311 10.86 -16.39 33.06
CA SER A 311 11.76 -17.54 33.27
C SER A 311 11.68 -18.60 32.16
N LYS A 312 10.58 -18.64 31.40
CA LYS A 312 10.35 -19.63 30.34
C LYS A 312 10.56 -19.05 28.95
N ASN A 313 10.29 -17.76 28.78
CA ASN A 313 10.34 -17.08 27.49
C ASN A 313 11.61 -16.25 27.37
N ARG A 314 12.23 -16.28 26.19
CA ARG A 314 13.37 -15.41 25.90
C ARG A 314 12.91 -13.96 25.80
N CYS A 315 13.82 -13.04 26.15
CA CYS A 315 13.59 -11.61 25.94
C CYS A 315 13.33 -11.36 24.43
N PRO A 316 12.22 -10.70 24.05
CA PRO A 316 11.92 -10.41 22.66
C PRO A 316 13.01 -9.56 22.02
N ALA A 317 13.29 -9.80 20.74
CA ALA A 317 14.34 -9.10 20.00
C ALA A 317 14.15 -7.58 20.00
N VAL A 318 12.91 -7.10 19.89
CA VAL A 318 12.57 -5.67 19.98
C VAL A 318 12.98 -5.02 21.31
N VAL A 319 12.85 -5.74 22.42
CA VAL A 319 13.22 -5.24 23.76
C VAL A 319 14.73 -5.25 23.91
N ALA A 320 15.38 -6.33 23.45
CA ALA A 320 16.83 -6.46 23.50
C ALA A 320 17.53 -5.37 22.67
N ASP A 321 17.09 -5.17 21.42
CA ASP A 321 17.63 -4.16 20.51
C ASP A 321 17.40 -2.73 21.03
N PHE A 322 16.20 -2.44 21.54
CA PHE A 322 15.91 -1.13 22.14
C PHE A 322 16.74 -0.88 23.42
N LYS A 323 16.96 -1.90 24.24
CA LYS A 323 17.80 -1.78 25.44
C LYS A 323 19.27 -1.49 25.09
N GLU A 324 19.76 -2.07 24.00
CA GLU A 324 21.14 -1.88 23.53
C GLU A 324 21.35 -0.53 22.84
N THR A 325 20.41 -0.12 21.98
CA THR A 325 20.59 1.04 21.09
C THR A 325 19.83 2.29 21.52
N GLY A 326 18.78 2.15 22.34
CA GLY A 326 17.83 3.21 22.66
C GLY A 326 16.95 3.64 21.49
N VAL A 327 17.04 2.95 20.34
CA VAL A 327 16.37 3.33 19.09
C VAL A 327 15.44 2.20 18.65
N SER A 328 14.33 2.56 18.00
CA SER A 328 13.43 1.60 17.35
C SER A 328 13.11 2.07 15.94
N PHE A 329 13.08 1.14 14.98
CA PHE A 329 12.64 1.45 13.62
C PHE A 329 11.19 1.93 13.55
N TYR A 330 10.37 1.64 14.58
CA TYR A 330 9.00 2.16 14.66
C TYR A 330 8.94 3.68 14.77
N ALA A 331 9.95 4.32 15.35
CA ALA A 331 10.04 5.78 15.39
C ALA A 331 10.18 6.35 13.97
N THR A 332 11.03 5.73 13.14
CA THR A 332 11.19 6.10 11.73
C THR A 332 9.90 5.88 10.94
N LEU A 333 9.25 4.73 11.12
CA LEU A 333 7.98 4.44 10.43
C LEU A 333 6.88 5.41 10.82
N ALA A 334 6.82 5.83 12.09
CA ALA A 334 5.88 6.86 12.53
C ALA A 334 6.12 8.20 11.82
N MET A 335 7.39 8.61 11.67
CA MET A 335 7.72 9.85 10.94
C MET A 335 7.33 9.77 9.46
N ILE A 336 7.59 8.63 8.80
CA ILE A 336 7.19 8.41 7.40
C ILE A 336 5.67 8.51 7.26
N LEU A 337 4.92 7.86 8.17
CA LEU A 337 3.46 7.93 8.17
C LEU A 337 2.94 9.34 8.45
N ASP A 338 3.60 10.12 9.31
CA ASP A 338 3.23 11.53 9.55
C ASP A 338 3.37 12.36 8.26
N ILE A 339 4.43 12.17 7.48
CA ILE A 339 4.62 12.87 6.19
C ILE A 339 3.50 12.52 5.23
N CYS A 340 3.19 11.22 5.12
CA CYS A 340 2.06 10.74 4.35
C CYS A 340 0.74 11.41 4.81
N VAL A 341 0.43 11.40 6.12
CA VAL A 341 -0.78 12.01 6.68
C VAL A 341 -0.82 13.51 6.41
N SER A 342 0.26 14.24 6.68
CA SER A 342 0.32 15.69 6.47
C SER A 342 0.07 16.09 5.01
N GLY A 343 0.53 15.29 4.05
CA GLY A 343 0.33 15.58 2.63
C GLY A 343 -1.06 15.26 2.08
N MET A 344 -1.85 14.39 2.72
CA MET A 344 -3.21 14.02 2.25
C MET A 344 -4.26 15.10 2.60
N ASP A 345 -4.12 16.36 2.17
CA ASP A 345 -5.13 17.40 2.45
C ASP A 345 -6.41 17.18 1.60
N LEU A 346 -7.35 16.43 2.17
CA LEU A 346 -8.61 16.05 1.53
C LEU A 346 -9.71 17.10 1.69
N GLY A 347 -9.48 18.17 2.47
CA GLY A 347 -10.48 19.24 2.67
C GLY A 347 -10.90 19.93 1.37
N ARG A 348 -10.08 19.83 0.32
CA ARG A 348 -10.38 20.33 -1.03
C ARG A 348 -11.37 19.48 -1.82
N PHE A 349 -11.59 18.22 -1.43
CA PHE A 349 -12.38 17.25 -2.20
C PHE A 349 -13.65 16.77 -1.47
N ILE A 350 -13.86 17.19 -0.22
CA ILE A 350 -15.02 16.80 0.61
C ILE A 350 -16.22 17.76 0.41
N ASN A 351 -16.02 18.92 -0.24
CA ASN A 351 -17.04 19.96 -0.44
C ASN A 351 -17.62 20.07 -1.87
N THR A 352 -17.39 19.07 -2.72
CA THR A 352 -17.98 18.93 -4.07
C THR A 352 -18.78 17.65 -4.14
#